data_AF-A0A8T3TQA7-F1
#
_entry.id   AF-A0A8T3TQA7-F1
#
_cell.length_a   1.000
_cell.length_b   1.000
_cell.length_c   1.000
_cell.angle_alpha   90.00
_cell.angle_beta   90.00
_cell.angle_gamma   90.00
#
_symmetry.space_group_name_H-M   'P 1'
#
loop_
_entity.id
_entity.type
_entity.pdbx_description
1 polymer ?
#
loop_
_entity_poly.entity_id
_entity_poly.type
_entity_poly.pdbx_seq_one_letter_code
_entity_poly.pdbx_strand_id
1 'polypeptide(L)'
;MRTGRRTMGSLLVAYGILGIALMVLTAWIGLDVTFRVERLATDADATLAAAARSTDAAAAAFTNIDASLSEAETSSNTAAALARDASATLDALASAMGLSVFGAQPLLPLAAEFTTSADQAAELAETLDAVAGSLSDTRTDVSPIGPQLKLLSDGLGDLSDSSDGTSAPSLRLAVALILAWLTLPAIGSLVGGVLLLRMRPAETAA
;
A
#
# COMPACT_ATOMS: atom_id res chain seq x y z
N MET A 1 23.63 -20.83 -68.37
CA MET A 1 23.99 -20.79 -66.93
C MET A 1 24.37 -19.40 -66.36
N ARG A 2 24.64 -18.36 -67.18
CA ARG A 2 25.00 -17.01 -66.69
C ARG A 2 23.84 -16.21 -66.02
N THR A 3 22.59 -16.51 -66.34
CA THR A 3 21.39 -15.85 -65.76
C THR A 3 21.12 -16.27 -64.31
N GLY A 4 21.39 -17.53 -63.94
CA GLY A 4 21.12 -18.06 -62.60
C GLY A 4 21.96 -17.44 -61.48
N ARG A 5 23.20 -17.03 -61.76
CA ARG A 5 24.06 -16.37 -60.75
C ARG A 5 23.62 -14.94 -60.44
N ARG A 6 23.03 -14.24 -61.41
CA ARG A 6 22.50 -12.87 -61.23
C ARG A 6 21.21 -12.87 -60.41
N THR A 7 20.31 -13.82 -60.66
CA THR A 7 19.08 -13.98 -59.87
C THR A 7 19.39 -14.40 -58.43
N MET A 8 20.37 -15.29 -58.22
CA MET A 8 20.79 -15.71 -56.88
C MET A 8 21.39 -14.55 -56.05
N GLY A 9 22.24 -13.72 -56.68
CA GLY A 9 22.79 -12.52 -56.02
C GLY A 9 21.71 -11.48 -55.68
N SER A 10 20.74 -11.28 -56.58
CA SER A 10 19.61 -10.38 -56.35
C SER A 10 18.70 -10.86 -55.22
N LEU A 11 18.44 -12.17 -55.13
CA LEU A 11 17.66 -12.78 -54.05
C LEU A 11 18.34 -12.61 -52.69
N LEU A 12 19.67 -12.74 -52.63
CA LEU A 12 20.42 -12.58 -51.40
C LEU A 12 20.44 -11.12 -50.90
N VAL A 13 20.57 -10.15 -51.83
CA VAL A 13 20.48 -8.72 -51.49
C VAL A 13 19.06 -8.34 -51.03
N ALA A 14 18.03 -8.84 -51.71
CA ALA A 14 16.63 -8.62 -51.31
C ALA A 14 16.34 -9.18 -49.92
N TYR A 15 16.86 -10.39 -49.61
CA TYR A 15 16.75 -11.00 -48.30
C TYR A 15 17.48 -10.18 -47.20
N GLY A 16 18.68 -9.67 -47.49
CA GLY A 16 19.41 -8.79 -46.57
C GLY A 16 18.69 -7.48 -46.28
N ILE A 17 18.13 -6.82 -47.30
CA ILE A 17 17.33 -5.60 -47.14
C ILE A 17 16.06 -5.88 -46.32
N LEU A 18 15.39 -6.99 -46.59
CA LEU A 18 14.21 -7.40 -45.82
C LEU A 18 14.56 -7.61 -44.34
N GLY A 19 15.69 -8.28 -44.05
CA GLY A 19 16.18 -8.47 -42.68
C GLY A 19 16.49 -7.15 -41.96
N ILE A 20 17.15 -6.20 -42.62
CA ILE A 20 17.43 -4.87 -42.06
C ILE A 20 16.11 -4.10 -41.83
N ALA A 21 15.17 -4.15 -42.76
CA ALA A 21 13.88 -3.50 -42.63
C ALA A 21 13.08 -4.06 -41.44
N LEU A 22 13.08 -5.39 -41.27
CA LEU A 22 12.45 -6.06 -40.13
C LEU A 22 13.13 -5.65 -38.81
N MET A 23 14.46 -5.56 -38.80
CA MET A 23 15.23 -5.15 -37.64
C MET A 23 14.92 -3.71 -37.21
N VAL A 24 14.89 -2.77 -38.16
CA VAL A 24 14.52 -1.37 -37.92
C VAL A 24 13.08 -1.28 -37.39
N LEU A 25 12.16 -2.06 -37.95
CA LEU A 25 10.77 -2.11 -37.50
C LEU A 25 10.67 -2.65 -36.06
N THR A 26 11.35 -3.76 -35.74
CA THR A 26 11.37 -4.30 -34.36
C THR A 26 12.08 -3.39 -33.38
N ALA A 27 13.13 -2.66 -33.78
CA ALA A 27 13.81 -1.71 -32.91
C ALA A 27 12.91 -0.50 -32.62
N TRP A 28 12.22 0.02 -33.65
CA TRP A 28 11.32 1.17 -33.52
C TRP A 28 10.13 0.86 -32.60
N ILE A 29 9.52 -0.32 -32.74
CA ILE A 29 8.41 -0.76 -31.88
C ILE A 29 8.92 -1.20 -30.49
N GLY A 30 10.01 -1.96 -30.45
CA GLY A 30 10.54 -2.58 -29.24
C GLY A 30 11.09 -1.57 -28.23
N LEU A 31 11.73 -0.48 -28.69
CA LEU A 31 12.24 0.58 -27.82
C LEU A 31 11.11 1.34 -27.12
N ASP A 32 10.03 1.69 -27.83
CA ASP A 32 8.90 2.42 -27.22
C ASP A 32 8.16 1.54 -26.21
N VAL A 33 7.89 0.27 -26.54
CA VAL A 33 7.26 -0.68 -25.61
C VAL A 33 8.13 -0.89 -24.37
N THR A 34 9.44 -1.03 -24.54
CA THR A 34 10.37 -1.20 -23.41
C THR A 34 10.37 0.02 -22.49
N PHE A 35 10.42 1.24 -23.06
CA PHE A 35 10.37 2.47 -22.28
C PHE A 35 9.06 2.61 -21.50
N ARG A 36 7.93 2.26 -22.12
CA ARG A 36 6.62 2.28 -21.47
C ARG A 36 6.51 1.26 -20.34
N VAL A 37 7.02 0.05 -20.52
CA VAL A 37 7.00 -1.00 -19.49
C VAL A 37 7.89 -0.61 -18.31
N GLU A 38 9.07 -0.08 -18.55
CA GLU A 38 9.98 0.36 -17.49
C GLU A 38 9.40 1.54 -16.71
N ARG A 39 8.83 2.53 -17.41
CA ARG A 39 8.12 3.63 -16.76
C ARG A 39 6.92 3.14 -15.95
N LEU A 40 6.13 2.21 -16.49
CA LEU A 40 5.00 1.62 -15.78
C LEU A 40 5.44 0.84 -14.54
N ALA A 41 6.56 0.11 -14.62
CA ALA A 41 7.13 -0.61 -13.48
C ALA A 41 7.58 0.36 -12.38
N THR A 42 8.29 1.45 -12.74
CA THR A 42 8.68 2.48 -11.77
C THR A 42 7.47 3.20 -11.16
N ASP A 43 6.46 3.53 -11.97
CA ASP A 43 5.23 4.17 -11.48
C ASP A 43 4.44 3.21 -10.56
N ALA A 44 4.43 1.91 -10.86
CA ALA A 44 3.79 0.88 -10.04
C ALA A 44 4.53 0.69 -8.70
N ASP A 45 5.86 0.62 -8.71
CA ASP A 45 6.68 0.52 -7.50
C ASP A 45 6.50 1.75 -6.59
N ALA A 46 6.56 2.96 -7.16
CA ALA A 46 6.30 4.19 -6.41
C ALA A 46 4.90 4.21 -5.79
N THR A 47 3.90 3.66 -6.50
CA THR A 47 2.53 3.53 -6.01
C THR A 47 2.41 2.50 -4.88
N LEU A 48 3.05 1.34 -5.01
CA LEU A 48 3.10 0.30 -3.98
C LEU A 48 3.80 0.79 -2.72
N ALA A 49 4.96 1.45 -2.85
CA ALA A 49 5.69 2.04 -1.74
C ALA A 49 4.90 3.18 -1.05
N ALA A 50 4.13 3.96 -1.81
CA ALA A 50 3.23 4.97 -1.24
C ALA A 50 2.05 4.32 -0.50
N ALA A 51 1.47 3.25 -1.06
CA ALA A 51 0.41 2.49 -0.42
C ALA A 51 0.91 1.85 0.89
N ALA A 52 2.07 1.18 0.88
CA ALA A 52 2.68 0.60 2.08
C ALA A 52 2.86 1.65 3.19
N ARG A 53 3.47 2.80 2.87
CA ARG A 53 3.62 3.91 3.84
C ARG A 53 2.29 4.44 4.37
N SER A 54 1.28 4.56 3.52
CA SER A 54 -0.06 4.98 3.93
C SER A 54 -0.70 3.96 4.88
N THR A 55 -0.56 2.68 4.58
CA THR A 55 -1.06 1.58 5.41
C THR A 55 -0.32 1.47 6.75
N ASP A 56 1.00 1.67 6.76
CA ASP A 56 1.81 1.71 8.00
C ASP A 56 1.41 2.91 8.89
N ALA A 57 1.22 4.08 8.29
CA ALA A 57 0.72 5.27 9.01
C ALA A 57 -0.68 5.02 9.58
N ALA A 58 -1.55 4.33 8.85
CA ALA A 58 -2.86 3.92 9.35
C ALA A 58 -2.73 2.93 10.53
N ALA A 59 -1.84 1.94 10.45
CA ALA A 59 -1.57 1.00 11.55
C ALA A 59 -1.09 1.74 12.82
N ALA A 60 -0.20 2.72 12.67
CA ALA A 60 0.24 3.57 13.77
C ALA A 60 -0.91 4.42 14.36
N ALA A 61 -1.79 4.95 13.51
CA ALA A 61 -2.97 5.69 13.97
C ALA A 61 -3.91 4.80 14.80
N PHE A 62 -4.13 3.54 14.40
CA PHE A 62 -4.93 2.59 15.19
C PHE A 62 -4.29 2.23 16.54
N THR A 63 -2.96 2.18 16.61
CA THR A 63 -2.24 2.01 17.88
C THR A 63 -2.49 3.20 18.83
N ASN A 64 -2.48 4.43 18.31
CA ASN A 64 -2.79 5.62 19.10
C ASN A 64 -4.26 5.69 19.52
N ILE A 65 -5.17 5.18 18.68
CA ILE A 65 -6.59 5.05 19.02
C ILE A 65 -6.78 4.06 20.17
N ASP A 66 -6.11 2.91 20.16
CA ASP A 66 -6.17 1.94 21.29
C ASP A 66 -5.74 2.60 22.61
N ALA A 67 -4.64 3.35 22.60
CA ALA A 67 -4.17 4.09 23.77
C ALA A 67 -5.20 5.13 24.24
N SER A 68 -5.76 5.91 23.31
CA SER A 68 -6.78 6.93 23.61
C SER A 68 -8.06 6.31 24.18
N LEU A 69 -8.49 5.16 23.66
CA LEU A 69 -9.64 4.42 24.18
C LEU A 69 -9.38 3.87 25.59
N SER A 70 -8.16 3.35 25.84
CA SER A 70 -7.75 2.88 27.17
C SER A 70 -7.72 4.00 28.22
N GLU A 71 -7.27 5.20 27.83
CA GLU A 71 -7.27 6.38 28.69
C GLU A 71 -8.70 6.87 28.96
N ALA A 72 -9.55 6.88 27.93
CA ALA A 72 -10.96 7.23 28.06
C ALA A 72 -11.72 6.26 28.99
N GLU A 73 -11.50 4.95 28.85
CA GLU A 73 -12.06 3.91 29.74
C GLU A 73 -11.64 4.15 31.19
N THR A 74 -10.35 4.41 31.43
CA THR A 74 -9.81 4.70 32.77
C THR A 74 -10.43 5.97 33.36
N SER A 75 -10.57 7.02 32.55
CA SER A 75 -11.20 8.28 32.94
C SER A 75 -12.67 8.08 33.32
N SER A 76 -13.45 7.36 32.50
CA SER A 76 -14.84 7.03 32.78
C SER A 76 -14.99 6.20 34.06
N ASN A 77 -14.14 5.20 34.29
CA ASN A 77 -14.14 4.40 35.51
C ASN A 77 -13.83 5.26 36.76
N THR A 78 -12.89 6.21 36.64
CA THR A 78 -12.56 7.14 37.71
C THR A 78 -13.72 8.08 38.01
N ALA A 79 -14.37 8.60 36.97
CA ALA A 79 -15.55 9.44 37.11
C ALA A 79 -16.73 8.67 37.74
N ALA A 80 -16.94 7.41 37.34
CA ALA A 80 -17.96 6.54 37.93
C ALA A 80 -17.70 6.32 39.43
N ALA A 81 -16.45 6.04 39.82
CA ALA A 81 -16.07 5.91 41.23
C ALA A 81 -16.36 7.19 42.02
N LEU A 82 -15.96 8.35 41.49
CA LEU A 82 -16.22 9.64 42.13
C LEU A 82 -17.72 9.94 42.27
N ALA A 83 -18.53 9.58 41.26
CA ALA A 83 -19.98 9.75 41.30
C ALA A 83 -20.63 8.85 42.37
N ARG A 84 -20.16 7.60 42.57
CA ARG A 84 -20.60 6.75 43.68
C ARG A 84 -20.20 7.31 45.04
N ASP A 85 -18.98 7.82 45.19
CA ASP A 85 -18.53 8.44 46.43
C ASP A 85 -19.34 9.70 46.77
N ALA A 86 -19.67 10.51 45.76
CA ALA A 86 -20.56 11.65 45.90
C ALA A 86 -21.97 11.22 46.32
N SER A 87 -22.53 10.20 45.67
CA SER A 87 -23.82 9.60 46.03
C SER A 87 -23.85 9.17 47.50
N ALA A 88 -22.87 8.37 47.94
CA ALA A 88 -22.76 7.90 49.32
C ALA A 88 -22.62 9.06 50.33
N THR A 89 -21.89 10.11 49.96
CA THR A 89 -21.72 11.31 50.79
C THR A 89 -23.03 12.09 50.94
N LEU A 90 -23.77 12.25 49.84
CA LEU A 90 -25.07 12.93 49.82
C LEU A 90 -26.12 12.16 50.63
N ASP A 91 -26.12 10.83 50.54
CA ASP A 91 -26.98 9.96 51.35
C ASP A 91 -26.66 10.05 52.85
N ALA A 92 -25.36 10.05 53.20
CA ALA A 92 -24.94 10.25 54.59
C ALA A 92 -25.38 11.62 55.14
N LEU A 93 -25.30 12.68 54.31
CA LEU A 93 -25.79 14.02 54.65
C LEU A 93 -27.32 14.04 54.83
N ALA A 94 -28.07 13.42 53.92
CA ALA A 94 -29.52 13.29 54.01
C ALA A 94 -29.93 12.58 55.31
N SER A 95 -29.26 11.47 55.64
CA SER A 95 -29.50 10.71 56.87
C SER A 95 -29.20 11.53 58.12
N ALA A 96 -28.14 12.34 58.12
CA ALA A 96 -27.79 13.20 59.24
C ALA A 96 -28.82 14.32 59.44
N MET A 97 -29.37 14.88 58.36
CA MET A 97 -30.41 15.92 58.40
C MET A 97 -31.78 15.39 58.82
N GLY A 98 -32.02 14.08 58.76
CA GLY A 98 -33.24 13.43 59.23
C GLY A 98 -33.43 13.40 60.76
N LEU A 99 -32.43 13.83 61.55
CA LEU A 99 -32.50 13.85 63.01
C LEU A 99 -33.54 14.85 63.53
N SER A 100 -34.54 14.35 64.27
CA SER A 100 -35.58 15.16 64.89
C SER A 100 -35.08 15.83 66.17
N VAL A 101 -35.29 17.15 66.28
CA VAL A 101 -35.02 17.92 67.50
C VAL A 101 -36.36 18.36 68.08
N PHE A 102 -36.73 17.79 69.23
CA PHE A 102 -38.01 18.04 69.92
C PHE A 102 -39.28 17.80 69.07
N GLY A 103 -39.25 16.83 68.15
CA GLY A 103 -40.43 16.44 67.35
C GLY A 103 -40.72 17.31 66.13
N ALA A 104 -39.97 18.40 65.93
CA ALA A 104 -40.01 19.18 64.70
C ALA A 104 -38.88 18.72 63.75
N GLN A 105 -39.19 18.59 62.45
CA GLN A 105 -38.21 18.24 61.41
C GLN A 105 -38.14 19.37 60.35
N PRO A 106 -37.59 20.55 60.69
CA PRO A 106 -37.53 21.69 59.77
C PRO A 106 -36.63 21.44 58.54
N LEU A 107 -35.70 20.48 58.61
CA LEU A 107 -34.76 20.14 57.53
C LEU A 107 -35.24 19.01 56.62
N LEU A 108 -36.43 18.45 56.87
CA LEU A 108 -36.95 17.31 56.10
C LEU A 108 -37.03 17.57 54.58
N PRO A 109 -37.45 18.76 54.10
CA PRO A 109 -37.42 19.04 52.66
C PRO A 109 -36.01 19.02 52.06
N LEU A 110 -35.02 19.49 52.81
CA LEU A 110 -33.62 19.54 52.36
C LEU A 110 -32.99 18.13 52.34
N ALA A 111 -33.35 17.27 53.29
CA ALA A 111 -32.94 15.87 53.28
C ALA A 111 -33.44 15.14 52.02
N ALA A 112 -34.69 15.40 51.59
CA ALA A 112 -35.25 14.81 50.37
C ALA A 112 -34.51 15.27 49.09
N GLU A 113 -34.05 16.52 49.04
CA GLU A 113 -33.25 17.04 47.93
C GLU A 113 -31.86 16.39 47.86
N PHE A 114 -31.23 16.14 49.01
CA PHE A 114 -29.98 15.40 49.08
C PHE A 114 -30.12 13.95 48.62
N THR A 115 -31.18 13.24 49.05
CA THR A 115 -31.47 11.89 48.56
C THR A 115 -31.68 11.87 47.05
N THR A 116 -32.45 12.83 46.50
CA THR A 116 -32.64 12.94 45.05
C THR A 116 -31.31 13.17 44.32
N SER A 117 -30.43 13.99 44.88
CA SER A 117 -29.10 14.24 44.32
C SER A 117 -28.19 13.01 44.42
N ALA A 118 -28.32 12.23 45.50
CA ALA A 118 -27.60 10.97 45.68
C ALA A 118 -28.01 9.93 44.63
N ASP A 119 -29.32 9.80 44.38
CA ASP A 119 -29.87 8.92 43.34
C ASP A 119 -29.36 9.30 41.94
N GLN A 120 -29.37 10.61 41.62
CA GLN A 120 -28.83 11.11 40.34
C GLN A 120 -27.32 10.84 40.19
N ALA A 121 -26.55 10.96 41.27
CA ALA A 121 -25.13 10.65 41.26
C ALA A 121 -24.88 9.14 41.08
N ALA A 122 -25.73 8.28 41.63
CA ALA A 122 -25.67 6.83 41.41
C ALA A 122 -26.01 6.47 39.95
N GLU A 123 -27.07 7.05 39.38
CA GLU A 123 -27.44 6.84 37.97
C GLU A 123 -26.35 7.33 37.00
N LEU A 124 -25.69 8.45 37.32
CA LEU A 124 -24.52 8.92 36.57
C LEU A 124 -23.38 7.92 36.63
N ALA A 125 -23.10 7.34 37.80
CA ALA A 125 -22.05 6.33 37.94
C ALA A 125 -22.33 5.09 37.07
N GLU A 126 -23.57 4.60 37.08
CA GLU A 126 -23.99 3.47 36.23
C GLU A 126 -23.87 3.79 34.74
N THR A 127 -24.24 5.02 34.35
CA THR A 127 -24.08 5.49 32.96
C THR A 127 -22.61 5.51 32.55
N LEU A 128 -21.72 5.98 33.45
CA LEU A 128 -20.28 6.02 33.19
C LEU A 128 -19.66 4.62 33.11
N ASP A 129 -20.13 3.65 33.90
CA ASP A 129 -19.74 2.24 33.77
C ASP A 129 -20.16 1.68 32.40
N ALA A 130 -21.38 1.97 31.95
CA ALA A 130 -21.87 1.51 30.65
C ALA A 130 -21.05 2.11 29.49
N VAL A 131 -20.64 3.37 29.62
CA VAL A 131 -19.71 4.02 28.68
C VAL A 131 -18.34 3.34 28.71
N ALA A 132 -17.78 3.07 29.89
CA ALA A 132 -16.51 2.37 30.01
C ALA A 132 -16.56 0.97 29.37
N GLY A 133 -17.65 0.22 29.59
CA GLY A 133 -17.90 -1.07 28.92
C GLY A 133 -17.94 -0.94 27.41
N SER A 134 -18.68 0.05 26.88
CA SER A 134 -18.76 0.30 25.43
C SER A 134 -17.41 0.68 24.82
N LEU A 135 -16.57 1.42 25.55
CA LEU A 135 -15.20 1.75 25.14
C LEU A 135 -14.31 0.50 25.12
N SER A 136 -14.44 -0.39 26.10
CA SER A 136 -13.72 -1.66 26.19
C SER A 136 -14.08 -2.60 25.03
N ASP A 137 -15.37 -2.68 24.67
CA ASP A 137 -15.85 -3.43 23.51
C ASP A 137 -15.29 -2.83 22.20
N THR A 138 -15.40 -1.52 22.03
CA THR A 138 -14.86 -0.80 20.86
C THR A 138 -13.35 -1.05 20.73
N ARG A 139 -12.62 -1.03 21.84
CA ARG A 139 -11.19 -1.30 21.87
C ARG A 139 -10.89 -2.74 21.42
N THR A 140 -11.67 -3.71 21.89
CA THR A 140 -11.54 -5.12 21.50
C THR A 140 -11.75 -5.30 19.98
N ASP A 141 -12.73 -4.61 19.41
CA ASP A 141 -13.03 -4.64 17.99
C ASP A 141 -11.95 -3.95 17.13
N VAL A 142 -11.33 -2.89 17.65
CA VAL A 142 -10.32 -2.09 16.94
C VAL A 142 -8.91 -2.67 17.08
N SER A 143 -8.60 -3.34 18.19
CA SER A 143 -7.31 -3.97 18.48
C SER A 143 -6.73 -4.80 17.31
N PRO A 144 -7.50 -5.64 16.59
CA PRO A 144 -6.97 -6.42 15.47
C PRO A 144 -6.66 -5.60 14.20
N ILE A 145 -7.21 -4.39 14.04
CA ILE A 145 -7.07 -3.61 12.80
C ILE A 145 -5.63 -3.14 12.58
N GLY A 146 -4.97 -2.62 13.62
CA GLY A 146 -3.58 -2.16 13.55
C GLY A 146 -2.62 -3.26 13.04
N PRO A 147 -2.59 -4.45 13.67
CA PRO A 147 -1.80 -5.58 13.19
C PRO A 147 -2.13 -6.03 11.77
N GLN A 148 -3.42 -6.05 11.38
CA GLN A 148 -3.82 -6.41 10.01
C GLN A 148 -3.31 -5.41 8.97
N LEU A 149 -3.37 -4.12 9.28
CA LEU A 149 -2.79 -3.07 8.42
C LEU A 149 -1.27 -3.19 8.37
N LYS A 150 -0.60 -3.53 9.48
CA LYS A 150 0.84 -3.76 9.48
C LYS A 150 1.24 -4.92 8.56
N LEU A 151 0.52 -6.05 8.64
CA LEU A 151 0.71 -7.19 7.74
C LEU A 151 0.47 -6.82 6.27
N LEU A 152 -0.55 -5.99 5.99
CA LEU A 152 -0.81 -5.50 4.64
C LEU A 152 0.31 -4.59 4.14
N SER A 153 0.81 -3.67 4.98
CA SER A 153 1.95 -2.81 4.65
C SER A 153 3.20 -3.62 4.34
N ASP A 154 3.50 -4.61 5.18
CA ASP A 154 4.67 -5.47 5.01
C ASP A 154 4.54 -6.31 3.72
N GLY A 155 3.34 -6.85 3.44
CA GLY A 155 3.07 -7.56 2.17
C GLY A 155 3.15 -6.68 0.92
N LEU A 156 2.80 -5.38 1.02
CA LEU A 156 3.01 -4.41 -0.06
C LEU A 156 4.49 -4.08 -0.26
N GLY A 157 5.27 -4.02 0.83
CA GLY A 157 6.72 -3.87 0.80
C GLY A 157 7.40 -5.05 0.12
N ASP A 158 7.06 -6.28 0.52
CA ASP A 158 7.57 -7.51 -0.09
C ASP A 158 7.22 -7.60 -1.59
N LEU A 159 6.02 -7.13 -1.98
CA LEU A 159 5.62 -7.08 -3.39
C LEU A 159 6.45 -6.05 -4.18
N SER A 160 6.76 -4.89 -3.58
CA SER A 160 7.69 -3.90 -4.16
C SER A 160 9.07 -4.53 -4.36
N ASP A 161 9.65 -5.10 -3.31
CA ASP A 161 11.01 -5.65 -3.31
C ASP A 161 11.16 -6.82 -4.29
N SER A 162 10.14 -7.66 -4.40
CA SER A 162 10.11 -8.76 -5.37
C SER A 162 9.93 -8.27 -6.82
N SER A 163 9.32 -7.10 -7.02
CA SER A 163 9.19 -6.46 -8.33
C SER A 163 10.46 -5.73 -8.78
N ASP A 164 11.28 -5.27 -7.84
CA ASP A 164 12.52 -4.52 -8.10
C ASP A 164 13.69 -5.41 -8.56
N GLY A 165 13.48 -6.72 -8.63
CA GLY A 165 14.08 -7.62 -9.62
C GLY A 165 15.56 -7.37 -9.94
N THR A 166 16.42 -7.34 -8.91
CA THR A 166 17.88 -7.06 -8.96
C THR A 166 18.68 -8.06 -9.82
N SER A 167 18.04 -8.88 -10.65
CA SER A 167 18.66 -9.88 -11.52
C SER A 167 18.04 -9.97 -12.92
N ALA A 168 17.01 -9.19 -13.25
CA ALA A 168 16.54 -9.11 -14.64
C ALA A 168 17.44 -8.11 -15.40
N PRO A 169 18.23 -8.54 -16.40
CA PRO A 169 18.89 -7.59 -17.30
C PRO A 169 17.81 -6.65 -17.83
N SER A 170 18.06 -5.34 -17.80
CA SER A 170 17.08 -4.36 -18.29
C SER A 170 16.56 -4.86 -19.64
N LEU A 171 15.23 -4.87 -19.81
CA LEU A 171 14.61 -5.42 -21.02
C LEU A 171 15.24 -4.79 -22.29
N ARG A 172 15.75 -3.55 -22.17
CA ARG A 172 16.58 -2.85 -23.15
C ARG A 172 17.86 -3.58 -23.51
N LEU A 173 18.60 -4.11 -22.54
CA LEU A 173 19.83 -4.87 -22.75
C LEU A 173 19.53 -6.23 -23.40
N ALA A 174 18.46 -6.90 -23.00
CA ALA A 174 18.00 -8.13 -23.65
C ALA A 174 17.59 -7.89 -25.12
N VAL A 175 16.78 -6.84 -25.37
CA VAL A 175 16.40 -6.41 -26.72
C VAL A 175 17.62 -5.98 -27.54
N ALA A 176 18.56 -5.24 -26.94
CA ALA A 176 19.81 -4.84 -27.60
C ALA A 176 20.69 -6.05 -27.95
N LEU A 177 20.75 -7.07 -27.10
CA LEU A 177 21.47 -8.33 -27.36
C LEU A 177 20.82 -9.13 -28.50
N ILE A 178 19.49 -9.23 -28.52
CA ILE A 178 18.74 -9.88 -29.60
C ILE A 178 18.95 -9.13 -30.92
N LEU A 179 18.88 -7.81 -30.90
CA LEU A 179 19.14 -6.97 -32.06
C LEU A 179 20.59 -7.13 -32.53
N ALA A 180 21.57 -7.05 -31.63
CA ALA A 180 22.98 -7.26 -31.97
C ALA A 180 23.22 -8.64 -32.58
N TRP A 181 22.62 -9.70 -32.04
CA TRP A 181 22.69 -11.05 -32.61
C TRP A 181 22.08 -11.13 -34.01
N LEU A 182 20.95 -10.45 -34.25
CA LEU A 182 20.29 -10.42 -35.56
C LEU A 182 21.09 -9.67 -36.63
N THR A 183 21.94 -8.71 -36.24
CA THR A 183 22.79 -7.98 -37.20
C THR A 183 23.87 -8.84 -37.85
N LEU A 184 24.41 -9.84 -37.14
CA LEU A 184 25.48 -10.70 -37.64
C LEU A 184 25.10 -11.42 -38.95
N PRO A 185 23.99 -12.16 -39.04
CA PRO A 185 23.59 -12.83 -40.28
C PRO A 185 23.17 -11.84 -41.38
N ALA A 186 22.60 -10.68 -41.04
CA ALA A 186 22.24 -9.65 -42.01
C ALA A 186 23.48 -9.07 -42.70
N ILE A 187 24.51 -8.70 -41.93
CA ILE A 187 25.79 -8.21 -42.45
C ILE A 187 26.49 -9.31 -43.27
N GLY A 188 26.48 -10.55 -42.78
CA GLY A 188 27.06 -11.70 -43.50
C GLY A 188 26.42 -11.91 -44.87
N SER A 189 25.10 -11.81 -44.97
CA SER A 189 24.37 -11.95 -46.24
C SER A 189 24.67 -10.81 -47.23
N LEU A 190 24.81 -9.59 -46.72
CA LEU A 190 25.09 -8.39 -47.52
C LEU A 190 26.52 -8.40 -48.06
N VAL A 191 27.51 -8.71 -47.21
CA VAL A 191 28.92 -8.84 -47.61
C VAL A 191 29.08 -9.98 -48.59
N GLY A 192 28.49 -11.15 -48.33
CA GLY A 192 28.52 -12.31 -49.24
C GLY A 192 27.93 -12.01 -50.62
N GLY A 193 26.81 -11.28 -50.67
CA GLY A 193 26.18 -10.85 -51.92
C GLY A 193 27.04 -9.86 -52.73
N VAL A 194 27.64 -8.86 -52.06
CA VAL A 194 28.52 -7.88 -52.70
C VAL A 194 29.82 -8.52 -53.21
N LEU A 195 30.40 -9.45 -52.45
CA LEU A 195 31.61 -10.19 -52.85
C LEU A 195 31.35 -11.06 -54.09
N LEU A 196 30.20 -11.74 -54.16
CA LEU A 196 29.80 -12.52 -55.35
C LEU A 196 29.57 -11.66 -56.59
N LEU A 197 29.06 -10.44 -56.41
CA LEU A 197 28.87 -9.47 -57.50
C LEU A 197 30.20 -8.82 -57.94
N ARG A 198 31.15 -8.65 -57.02
CA ARG A 198 32.50 -8.11 -57.26
C ARG A 198 33.48 -9.13 -57.82
N MET A 199 33.35 -10.41 -57.49
CA MET A 199 34.10 -11.53 -58.09
C MET A 199 33.64 -11.84 -59.52
N ARG A 200 33.39 -10.81 -60.32
CA ARG A 200 33.49 -10.91 -61.77
C ARG A 200 34.97 -10.97 -62.10
N PRO A 201 35.50 -12.08 -62.65
CA PRO A 201 36.75 -11.99 -63.37
C PRO A 201 36.54 -10.97 -64.50
N ALA A 202 37.43 -9.97 -64.52
CA ALA A 202 37.76 -9.28 -65.74
C ALA A 202 38.29 -10.36 -66.70
N GLU A 203 37.43 -10.89 -67.57
CA GLU A 203 37.93 -11.32 -68.87
C GLU A 203 38.14 -10.04 -69.68
N THR A 204 39.35 -9.54 -69.51
CA THR A 204 40.06 -8.65 -70.41
C THR A 204 39.96 -9.13 -71.86
N ALA A 205 39.70 -8.16 -72.73
CA ALA A 205 40.43 -7.94 -73.98
C ALA A 205 40.95 -9.17 -74.73
N ALA A 206 40.26 -9.49 -75.84
CA ALA A 206 40.88 -9.67 -77.15
C ALA A 206 39.88 -9.18 -78.20
#